data_AF-A0A6I0E185-F1
#
_entry.id   AF-A0A6I0E185-F1
#
_cell.length_a   1.000
_cell.length_b   1.000
_cell.length_c   1.000
_cell.angle_alpha   90.00
_cell.angle_beta   90.00
_cell.angle_gamma   90.00
#
_symmetry.space_group_name_H-M   'P 1'
#
loop_
_entity.id
_entity.type
_entity.pdbx_description
1 polymer ?
#
loop_
_entity_poly.entity_id
_entity_poly.type
_entity_poly.pdbx_seq_one_letter_code
_entity_poly.pdbx_strand_id
1 'polypeptide(L)'
;TSTISRDMNQLSEDVGNVYETVKIIAKRANQISVELKQEIEKKLQDFTNTSENIEEVFENREQIEISRFYEKLPKPVLLATQEFIEDKVYYRNPLKEKNL
;
A
#
# COMPACT_ATOMS: atom_id res chain seq x y z
N THR A 1 -6.42 -14.06 -1.26
CA THR A 1 -6.24 -13.27 -0.02
C THR A 1 -6.87 -14.05 1.12
N SER A 2 -6.06 -14.57 2.04
CA SER A 2 -6.56 -15.30 3.22
C SER A 2 -6.77 -14.33 4.37
N THR A 3 -7.88 -14.46 5.09
CA THR A 3 -8.15 -13.67 6.30
C THR A 3 -7.43 -14.33 7.46
N ILE A 4 -6.31 -13.76 7.87
CA ILE A 4 -5.57 -14.21 9.06
C ILE A 4 -6.00 -13.36 10.26
N SER A 5 -6.42 -14.03 11.33
CA SER A 5 -6.60 -13.39 12.63
C SER A 5 -5.20 -13.16 13.23
N ARG A 6 -4.93 -11.93 13.63
CA ARG A 6 -3.65 -11.53 14.23
C ARG A 6 -3.92 -11.14 15.67
N ASP A 7 -3.06 -11.57 16.59
CA ASP A 7 -3.16 -11.19 17.99
C ASP A 7 -2.73 -9.72 18.15
N MET A 8 -3.67 -8.87 18.54
CA MET A 8 -3.43 -7.44 18.71
C MET A 8 -2.51 -7.14 19.91
N ASN A 9 -2.45 -8.03 20.90
CA ASN A 9 -1.57 -7.83 22.05
C ASN A 9 -0.11 -7.94 21.61
N GLN A 10 0.23 -9.01 20.89
CA GLN A 10 1.58 -9.22 20.32
C GLN A 10 1.95 -8.08 19.36
N LEU A 11 1.01 -7.67 18.50
CA LEU A 11 1.26 -6.60 17.53
C LEU A 11 1.53 -5.23 18.18
N SER A 12 1.02 -5.00 19.39
CA SER A 12 1.14 -3.72 20.08
C SER A 12 2.24 -3.68 21.13
N GLU A 13 2.91 -4.81 21.36
CA GLU A 13 3.90 -4.97 22.41
C GLU A 13 5.10 -4.02 22.22
N ASP A 14 5.58 -3.88 20.99
CA ASP A 14 6.70 -2.99 20.63
C ASP A 14 6.39 -1.50 20.81
N VAL A 15 5.12 -1.12 20.65
CA VAL A 15 4.66 0.28 20.75
C VAL A 15 4.21 0.59 22.18
N GLY A 16 3.78 -0.43 22.94
CA GLY A 16 3.17 -0.30 24.26
C GLY A 16 1.77 0.31 24.26
N ASN A 17 1.16 0.51 23.08
CA ASN A 17 -0.20 1.04 22.95
C ASN A 17 -0.89 0.59 21.65
N VAL A 18 -2.04 -0.08 21.79
CA VAL A 18 -2.83 -0.59 20.68
C VAL A 18 -3.28 0.51 19.72
N TYR A 19 -3.74 1.66 20.21
CA TYR A 19 -4.22 2.76 19.37
C TYR A 19 -3.10 3.44 18.60
N GLU A 20 -1.92 3.55 19.21
CA GLU A 20 -0.73 4.09 18.55
C GLU A 20 -0.29 3.14 17.42
N THR A 21 -0.27 1.84 17.69
CA THR A 21 0.01 0.78 16.71
C THR A 21 -0.94 0.85 15.51
N VAL A 22 -2.25 0.93 15.75
CA VAL A 22 -3.26 1.07 14.69
C VAL A 22 -3.03 2.35 13.88
N LYS A 23 -2.66 3.46 14.53
CA LYS A 23 -2.40 4.73 13.85
C LYS A 23 -1.14 4.68 12.98
N ILE A 24 -0.11 3.97 13.41
CA ILE A 24 1.13 3.74 12.64
C ILE A 24 0.79 2.95 11.37
N ILE A 25 0.10 1.82 11.52
CA ILE A 25 -0.29 0.96 10.39
C ILE A 25 -1.21 1.72 9.42
N ALA A 26 -2.19 2.48 9.94
CA ALA A 26 -3.09 3.27 9.11
C ALA A 26 -2.35 4.35 8.30
N LYS A 27 -1.40 5.06 8.92
CA LYS A 27 -0.57 6.04 8.20
C LYS A 27 0.26 5.38 7.11
N ARG A 28 0.87 4.22 7.40
CA ARG A 28 1.66 3.49 6.41
C ARG A 28 0.81 2.97 5.26
N ALA A 29 -0.38 2.45 5.55
CA ALA A 29 -1.34 2.02 4.53
C ALA A 29 -1.75 3.16 3.59
N ASN A 30 -1.91 4.38 4.10
CA ASN A 30 -2.20 5.54 3.27
C ASN A 30 -1.03 5.90 2.34
N GLN A 31 0.22 5.79 2.81
CA GLN A 31 1.40 6.01 1.97
C GLN A 31 1.42 5.01 0.80
N ILE A 32 1.29 3.72 1.11
CA ILE A 32 1.24 2.65 0.10
C ILE A 32 0.09 2.89 -0.89
N SER A 33 -1.08 3.33 -0.41
CA SER A 33 -2.22 3.63 -1.29
C SER A 33 -1.96 4.78 -2.26
N VAL A 34 -1.25 5.82 -1.83
CA VAL A 34 -0.90 6.96 -2.70
C VAL A 34 0.17 6.53 -3.70
N GLU A 35 1.21 5.82 -3.26
CA GLU A 35 2.26 5.28 -4.12
C GLU A 35 1.67 4.38 -5.20
N LEU A 36 0.78 3.46 -4.83
CA LEU A 36 0.13 2.55 -5.77
C LEU A 36 -0.71 3.30 -6.80
N LYS A 37 -1.46 4.32 -6.37
CA LYS A 37 -2.25 5.16 -7.26
C LYS A 37 -1.36 5.88 -8.28
N GLN A 38 -0.26 6.48 -7.81
CA GLN A 38 0.69 7.18 -8.67
C GLN A 38 1.37 6.24 -9.67
N GLU A 39 1.72 5.03 -9.24
CA GLU A 39 2.33 4.03 -10.13
C GLU A 39 1.35 3.62 -11.25
N ILE A 40 0.07 3.39 -10.91
CA ILE A 40 -0.98 3.08 -11.89
C ILE A 40 -1.15 4.24 -12.87
N GLU A 41 -1.31 5.46 -12.37
CA GLU A 41 -1.50 6.65 -13.20
C GLU A 41 -0.32 6.85 -14.18
N LYS A 42 0.92 6.64 -13.70
CA LYS A 42 2.11 6.73 -14.55
C LYS A 42 2.10 5.67 -15.65
N LYS A 43 1.82 4.41 -15.32
CA LYS A 43 1.73 3.34 -16.33
C LYS A 43 0.62 3.58 -17.33
N LEU A 44 -0.52 4.10 -16.89
CA LEU A 44 -1.63 4.45 -17.78
C LEU A 44 -1.28 5.60 -18.73
N GLN A 45 -0.47 6.57 -18.28
CA GLN A 45 -0.03 7.69 -19.10
C GLN A 45 0.82 7.24 -20.30
N ASP A 46 1.60 6.16 -20.15
CA ASP A 46 2.44 5.62 -21.23
C ASP A 46 1.60 5.14 -22.44
N PHE A 47 0.34 4.73 -22.23
CA PHE A 47 -0.61 4.30 -23.26
C PHE A 47 -1.45 5.44 -23.86
N THR A 48 -1.24 6.69 -23.44
CA THR A 48 -2.02 7.83 -23.99
C THR A 48 -1.44 8.42 -25.28
N ASN A 49 -0.31 7.89 -25.76
CA ASN A 49 0.29 8.33 -27.02
C ASN A 49 -0.38 7.61 -28.19
N THR A 50 -1.19 8.33 -28.96
CA THR A 50 -1.98 7.82 -30.08
C THR A 50 -1.11 7.28 -31.23
N SER A 51 -1.16 5.98 -31.47
CA SER A 51 -0.70 5.33 -32.70
C SER A 51 -1.86 4.64 -33.43
N GLU A 52 -2.01 4.86 -34.75
CA GLU A 52 -3.20 4.42 -35.47
C GLU A 52 -3.23 2.89 -35.79
N ASN A 53 -4.32 2.27 -35.33
CA ASN A 53 -4.97 1.02 -35.75
C ASN A 53 -4.42 -0.35 -35.29
N ILE A 54 -3.12 -0.65 -35.40
CA ILE A 54 -2.60 -1.97 -34.94
C ILE A 54 -2.07 -1.89 -33.52
N GLU A 55 -1.32 -0.84 -33.19
CA GLU A 55 -0.75 -0.63 -31.85
C GLU A 55 -1.85 -0.43 -30.79
N GLU A 56 -2.95 0.23 -31.14
CA GLU A 56 -4.11 0.43 -30.26
C GLU A 56 -4.71 -0.89 -29.70
N VAL A 57 -4.74 -1.97 -30.49
CA VAL A 57 -5.27 -3.27 -30.03
C VAL A 57 -4.33 -3.91 -29.01
N PHE A 58 -3.02 -3.73 -29.17
CA PHE A 58 -2.02 -4.20 -28.21
C PHE A 58 -2.04 -3.36 -26.92
N GLU A 59 -2.11 -2.04 -27.04
CA GLU A 59 -2.21 -1.11 -25.91
C GLU A 59 -3.46 -1.37 -25.06
N ASN A 60 -4.62 -1.58 -25.69
CA ASN A 60 -5.86 -1.92 -24.98
C ASN A 60 -5.73 -3.24 -24.21
N ARG A 61 -5.06 -4.24 -24.79
CA ARG A 61 -4.84 -5.54 -24.14
C ARG A 61 -3.93 -5.40 -22.92
N GLU A 62 -2.85 -4.62 -23.04
CA GLU A 62 -1.93 -4.35 -21.93
C GLU A 62 -2.61 -3.54 -20.83
N GLN A 63 -3.44 -2.55 -21.17
CA GLN A 63 -4.23 -1.80 -20.19
C GLN A 63 -5.16 -2.72 -19.37
N ILE A 64 -5.87 -3.65 -20.01
CA ILE A 64 -6.73 -4.64 -19.33
C ILE A 64 -5.90 -5.53 -18.40
N GLU A 65 -4.71 -5.97 -18.84
CA GLU A 65 -3.83 -6.80 -18.05
C GLU A 65 -3.29 -6.07 -16.82
N ILE A 66 -2.89 -4.81 -16.99
CA ILE A 66 -2.48 -3.91 -15.90
C ILE A 66 -3.61 -3.73 -14.91
N SER A 67 -4.83 -3.38 -15.35
CA SER A 67 -5.98 -3.24 -14.46
C SER A 67 -6.25 -4.52 -13.67
N ARG A 68 -6.24 -5.68 -14.32
CA ARG A 68 -6.41 -6.99 -13.66
C ARG A 68 -5.30 -7.31 -12.66
N PHE A 69 -4.07 -6.91 -12.94
CA PHE A 69 -2.95 -7.10 -12.00
C PHE A 69 -3.17 -6.28 -10.74
N TYR A 70 -3.50 -4.99 -10.88
CA TYR A 70 -3.73 -4.10 -9.73
C TYR A 70 -4.97 -4.48 -8.92
N GLU A 71 -6.02 -5.03 -9.55
CA GLU A 71 -7.19 -5.58 -8.84
C GLU A 71 -6.85 -6.80 -7.97
N LYS A 72 -5.86 -7.60 -8.37
CA LYS A 72 -5.39 -8.77 -7.60
C LYS A 72 -4.47 -8.43 -6.44
N LEU A 73 -3.96 -7.19 -6.39
CA LEU A 73 -3.05 -6.78 -5.33
C LEU A 73 -3.74 -6.79 -3.95
N PRO A 74 -3.01 -7.13 -2.89
CA PRO A 74 -3.54 -7.07 -1.54
C PRO A 74 -3.89 -5.62 -1.15
N LYS A 75 -4.90 -5.47 -0.29
CA LYS A 75 -5.27 -4.15 0.23
C LYS A 75 -4.06 -3.49 0.93
N PRO A 76 -3.85 -2.16 0.78
CA PRO A 76 -2.71 -1.46 1.39
C PRO A 76 -2.56 -1.68 2.89
N VAL A 77 -3.68 -1.85 3.61
CA VAL A 77 -3.69 -2.14 5.05
C VAL A 77 -3.01 -3.48 5.37
N LEU A 78 -3.19 -4.50 4.52
CA LEU A 78 -2.57 -5.82 4.73
C LEU A 78 -1.06 -5.76 4.51
N LEU A 79 -0.63 -5.01 3.49
CA LEU A 79 0.78 -4.74 3.22
C LEU A 79 1.43 -3.98 4.37
N ALA A 80 0.82 -2.86 4.80
CA ALA A 80 1.33 -2.07 5.91
C ALA A 80 1.42 -2.85 7.21
N THR A 81 0.46 -3.74 7.49
CA THR A 81 0.51 -4.59 8.68
C THR A 81 1.65 -5.61 8.58
N GLN A 82 1.91 -6.15 7.38
CA GLN A 82 3.00 -7.09 7.18
C GLN A 82 4.37 -6.38 7.32
N GLU A 83 4.53 -5.20 6.71
CA GLU A 83 5.75 -4.40 6.87
C GLU A 83 6.00 -4.00 8.34
N PHE A 84 4.92 -3.74 9.08
CA PHE A 84 5.00 -3.46 10.51
C PHE A 84 5.49 -4.68 11.30
N ILE A 85 4.95 -5.88 11.04
CA ILE A 85 5.40 -7.14 11.68
C ILE A 85 6.86 -7.48 11.32
N GLU A 86 7.31 -7.07 10.13
CA GLU A 86 8.69 -7.30 9.67
C GLU A 86 9.68 -6.21 10.14
N ASP A 87 9.28 -5.31 11.05
CA ASP A 87 10.08 -4.18 11.54
C ASP A 87 10.63 -3.26 10.43
N LYS A 88 9.94 -3.18 9.29
CA LYS A 88 10.32 -2.31 8.15
C LYS A 88 9.74 -0.91 8.26
N VAL A 89 8.92 -0.64 9.28
CA VAL A 89 8.23 0.64 9.45
C VAL A 89 8.83 1.41 10.62
N TYR A 90 9.61 2.45 10.31
CA TYR A 90 10.05 3.40 11.32
C TYR A 90 8.92 4.35 11.71
N TYR A 91 8.66 4.47 13.02
CA TYR A 91 7.68 5.40 13.57
C TYR A 91 8.27 6.21 14.71
N ARG A 92 7.81 7.45 14.85
CA ARG A 92 8.16 8.33 15.96
C ARG A 92 6.94 9.10 16.44
N ASN A 93 6.87 9.33 17.74
CA ASN A 93 5.83 10.13 18.34
C ASN A 93 6.40 11.45 18.86
N PRO A 94 6.20 12.57 18.14
CA PRO A 94 6.77 13.86 18.51
C PRO A 94 6.24 14.39 19.85
N LEU A 95 5.11 13.89 20.35
CA LEU A 95 4.59 14.27 21.66
C LEU A 95 5.31 13.54 22.81
N LYS A 96 5.76 12.30 22.58
CA LYS A 96 6.59 11.57 23.56
C LYS A 96 8.01 12.13 23.59
N GLU A 97 8.57 12.47 22.42
CA GLU A 97 9.92 13.06 22.31
C GLU A 97 10.02 14.47 22.92
N LYS A 98 8.92 15.24 22.97
CA LYS A 98 8.91 16.59 23.57
C LYS A 98 8.94 16.61 25.11
N ASN A 99 8.74 15.44 25.73
CA ASN A 99 8.69 15.28 27.19
C ASN A 99 9.93 14.56 27.75
N LEU A 100 10.94 14.31 26.91
CA LEU A 100 12.33 14.03 27.35
C LEU A 100 13.15 15.32 27.26
#